data_AF-A0A382XG00-F1
#
_entry.id   AF-A0A382XG00-F1
#
_cell.length_a   1.000
_cell.length_b   1.000
_cell.length_c   1.000
_cell.angle_alpha   90.00
_cell.angle_beta   90.00
_cell.angle_gamma   90.00
#
_symmetry.space_group_name_H-M   'P 1'
#
loop_
_entity.id
_entity.type
_entity.pdbx_description
1 polymer ?
#
loop_
_entity_poly.entity_id
_entity_poly.type
_entity_poly.pdbx_seq_one_letter_code
_entity_poly.pdbx_strand_id
1 'polypeptide(L)'
;EYLFGSNRRQTVFNIKEGQYDLDYIYHQRNIYNGTLINGYISSNRLDFGSRKLRLSGSVKTILNPVRINHSSFQPFEDSNGNGYYDVADYPRPSGVDSIPPIAIETLLKDQISPFEYAFGFDLELTEMIHAQGELSLWSDLADKGTKLIFGLNQRVVDYRHLNMGIIRFARVLPRIWHENLHFRAGIFQRAYELENQSSHKDYAVDYKINDLGISVGFGVKFGVTKNQIDFGLNLINRSDSFSSDKLITNFNLGISIGDLWFVKRRVKK
;
A
#
# COMPACT_ATOMS: atom_id res chain seq x y z
N GLU A 1 -10.83 2.88 -10.12
CA GLU A 1 -10.49 1.78 -9.20
C GLU A 1 -11.52 1.74 -8.08
N TYR A 2 -12.00 0.55 -7.72
CA TYR A 2 -12.95 0.39 -6.61
C TYR A 2 -12.16 0.01 -5.37
N LEU A 3 -12.21 0.86 -4.34
CA LEU A 3 -11.59 0.56 -3.06
C LEU A 3 -12.59 -0.24 -2.25
N PHE A 4 -12.33 -1.54 -2.09
CA PHE A 4 -13.09 -2.39 -1.20
C PHE A 4 -12.16 -3.06 -0.21
N GLY A 5 -12.61 -3.18 1.02
CA GLY A 5 -11.91 -3.93 2.05
C GLY A 5 -12.83 -4.25 3.19
N SER A 6 -12.37 -5.14 4.07
CA SER A 6 -13.02 -5.35 5.35
C SER A 6 -12.00 -5.59 6.44
N ASN A 7 -12.27 -5.06 7.62
CA ASN A 7 -11.51 -5.35 8.83
C ASN A 7 -12.46 -5.96 9.87
N ARG A 8 -11.98 -6.96 10.61
CA ARG A 8 -12.65 -7.50 11.78
C ARG A 8 -11.71 -7.33 12.96
N ARG A 9 -12.24 -6.88 14.08
CA ARG A 9 -11.49 -6.72 15.33
C ARG A 9 -12.24 -7.45 16.43
N GLN A 10 -11.48 -8.21 17.21
CA GLN A 10 -11.92 -8.79 18.46
C GLN A 10 -11.10 -8.15 19.58
N THR A 11 -11.78 -7.68 20.61
CA THR A 11 -11.13 -7.20 21.82
C THR A 11 -11.61 -8.07 22.98
N VAL A 12 -10.68 -8.57 23.78
CA VAL A 12 -10.97 -9.31 24.99
C VAL A 12 -10.65 -8.40 26.16
N PHE A 13 -11.60 -8.23 27.06
CA PHE A 13 -11.45 -7.46 28.29
C PHE A 13 -11.63 -8.40 29.46
N ASN A 14 -10.66 -8.41 30.38
CA ASN A 14 -10.79 -9.17 31.61
C ASN A 14 -11.37 -8.27 32.71
N ILE A 15 -12.47 -8.70 33.31
CA ILE A 15 -13.11 -8.03 34.45
C ILE A 15 -12.95 -8.94 35.66
N LYS A 16 -12.31 -8.42 36.72
CA LYS A 16 -12.20 -9.12 38.00
C LYS A 16 -13.46 -8.89 38.82
N GLU A 17 -14.19 -9.97 39.12
CA GLU A 17 -15.35 -9.93 40.01
C GLU A 17 -15.12 -10.87 41.20
N GLY A 18 -14.73 -10.31 42.34
CA GLY A 18 -14.37 -11.09 43.53
C GLY A 18 -13.09 -11.91 43.32
N GLN A 19 -13.20 -13.24 43.35
CA GLN A 19 -12.09 -14.17 43.10
C GLN A 19 -12.05 -14.71 41.66
N TYR A 20 -12.99 -14.31 40.81
CA TYR A 20 -13.11 -14.82 39.44
C TYR A 20 -12.64 -13.76 38.43
N ASP A 21 -11.93 -14.23 37.41
CA ASP A 21 -11.52 -13.46 36.25
C ASP A 21 -12.49 -13.82 35.10
N LEU A 22 -13.32 -12.86 34.69
CA LEU A 22 -14.32 -13.05 33.64
C LEU A 22 -13.82 -12.40 32.34
N ASP A 23 -13.79 -13.17 31.27
CA ASP A 23 -13.38 -12.70 29.95
C ASP A 23 -14.59 -12.22 29.15
N TYR A 24 -14.60 -10.93 28.80
CA TYR A 24 -15.60 -10.32 27.95
C TYR A 24 -15.05 -10.12 26.55
N ILE A 25 -15.76 -10.64 25.55
CA ILE A 25 -15.40 -10.54 24.15
C ILE A 25 -16.26 -9.48 23.46
N TYR A 26 -15.60 -8.58 22.74
CA TYR A 26 -16.23 -7.53 21.95
C TYR A 26 -15.77 -7.61 20.50
N HIS A 27 -16.73 -7.74 19.57
CA HIS A 27 -16.46 -7.80 18.14
C HIS A 27 -16.85 -6.51 17.43
N GLN A 28 -16.02 -6.13 16.46
CA GLN A 28 -16.26 -5.04 15.53
C GLN A 28 -15.97 -5.50 14.11
N ARG A 29 -16.76 -5.00 13.16
CA ARG A 29 -16.55 -5.21 11.73
C ARG A 29 -16.63 -3.88 11.01
N ASN A 30 -15.68 -3.65 10.12
CA ASN A 30 -15.63 -2.50 9.24
C ASN A 30 -15.67 -2.99 7.79
N ILE A 31 -16.56 -2.43 6.97
CA ILE A 31 -16.58 -2.64 5.52
C ILE A 31 -16.26 -1.30 4.87
N TYR A 32 -15.18 -1.28 4.09
CA TYR A 32 -14.67 -0.10 3.40
C TYR A 32 -15.16 -0.11 1.97
N ASN A 33 -15.63 1.05 1.50
CA ASN A 33 -16.05 1.25 0.13
C ASN A 33 -15.69 2.66 -0.36
N GLY A 34 -15.03 2.75 -1.50
CA GLY A 34 -14.74 4.02 -2.17
C GLY A 34 -14.49 3.82 -3.66
N THR A 35 -14.40 4.92 -4.39
CA THR A 35 -14.09 4.87 -5.83
C THR A 35 -13.08 5.95 -6.17
N LEU A 36 -11.95 5.53 -6.75
CA LEU A 36 -10.90 6.38 -7.24
C LEU A 36 -10.95 6.49 -8.76
N ILE A 37 -10.59 7.65 -9.28
CA ILE A 37 -10.32 7.92 -10.68
C ILE A 37 -8.85 8.30 -10.80
N ASN A 38 -8.17 7.71 -11.78
CA ASN A 38 -6.80 8.05 -12.11
C ASN A 38 -6.72 8.40 -13.59
N GLY A 39 -6.29 9.62 -13.88
CA GLY A 39 -6.02 10.11 -15.23
C GLY A 39 -4.52 10.16 -15.47
N TYR A 40 -4.08 9.66 -16.62
CA TYR A 40 -2.68 9.70 -17.06
C TYR A 40 -2.57 10.41 -18.40
N ILE A 41 -1.56 11.26 -18.54
CA ILE A 41 -1.21 11.92 -19.78
C ILE A 41 0.28 11.73 -20.04
N SER A 42 0.65 11.56 -21.31
CA SER A 42 2.04 11.57 -21.72
C SER A 42 2.19 12.25 -23.07
N SER A 43 3.26 13.02 -23.22
CA SER A 43 3.61 13.65 -24.49
C SER A 43 4.19 12.61 -25.46
N ASN A 44 4.14 12.96 -26.75
CA ASN A 44 5.07 12.37 -27.71
C ASN A 44 6.52 12.76 -27.37
N ARG A 45 7.50 12.13 -28.01
CA ARG A 45 8.91 12.54 -27.88
C ARG A 45 9.07 13.93 -28.50
N LEU A 46 9.36 14.91 -27.65
CA LEU A 46 9.64 16.29 -28.00
C LEU A 46 11.15 16.43 -28.26
N ASP A 47 11.51 17.17 -29.31
CA ASP A 47 12.91 17.47 -29.57
C ASP A 47 13.40 18.53 -28.58
N PHE A 48 14.45 18.19 -27.83
CA PHE A 48 15.11 19.07 -26.86
C PHE A 48 16.60 19.16 -27.25
N GLY A 49 16.91 20.08 -28.16
CA GLY A 49 18.23 20.16 -28.79
C GLY A 49 18.51 18.90 -29.62
N SER A 50 19.60 18.19 -29.31
CA SER A 50 19.96 16.91 -29.93
C SER A 50 19.37 15.69 -29.22
N ARG A 51 18.54 15.89 -28.19
CA ARG A 51 17.97 14.84 -27.33
C ARG A 51 16.46 14.78 -27.50
N LYS A 52 15.86 13.66 -27.10
CA LYS A 52 14.41 13.49 -27.08
C LYS A 52 13.92 13.49 -25.64
N LEU A 53 12.93 14.32 -25.37
CA LEU A 53 12.28 14.44 -24.06
C LEU A 53 10.86 13.93 -24.16
N ARG A 54 10.47 13.06 -23.24
CA ARG A 54 9.07 12.67 -23.02
C ARG A 54 8.65 13.15 -21.65
N LEU A 55 7.49 13.79 -21.59
CA LEU A 55 6.86 14.22 -20.35
C LEU A 55 5.66 13.33 -20.05
N SER A 56 5.36 13.19 -18.78
CA SER A 56 4.19 12.48 -18.30
C SER A 56 3.63 13.14 -17.07
N GLY A 57 2.32 13.03 -16.90
CA GLY A 57 1.61 13.51 -15.74
C GLY A 57 0.52 12.53 -15.36
N SER A 58 0.18 12.48 -14.08
CA SER A 58 -1.01 11.79 -13.62
C SER A 58 -1.72 12.57 -12.53
N VAL A 59 -3.03 12.40 -12.46
CA VAL A 59 -3.86 12.93 -11.39
C VAL A 59 -4.77 11.80 -10.92
N LYS A 60 -4.71 11.51 -9.63
CA LYS A 60 -5.58 10.57 -8.94
C LYS A 60 -6.47 11.35 -7.99
N THR A 61 -7.76 11.10 -8.07
CA THR A 61 -8.77 11.74 -7.23
C THR A 61 -9.88 10.75 -6.90
N ILE A 62 -10.78 11.12 -6.02
CA ILE A 62 -11.94 10.33 -5.63
C ILE A 62 -13.19 10.74 -6.43
N LEU A 63 -13.95 9.74 -6.87
CA LEU A 63 -15.35 9.94 -7.28
C LEU A 63 -16.28 9.81 -6.08
N ASN A 64 -16.01 8.81 -5.24
CA ASN A 64 -16.69 8.59 -3.97
C ASN A 64 -15.61 8.45 -2.89
N PRO A 65 -15.58 9.34 -1.88
CA PRO A 65 -14.72 9.18 -0.72
C PRO A 65 -14.89 7.80 -0.07
N VAL A 66 -13.86 7.34 0.63
CA VAL A 66 -13.94 6.07 1.36
C VAL A 66 -14.93 6.24 2.50
N ARG A 67 -15.95 5.38 2.48
CA ARG A 67 -16.96 5.23 3.53
C ARG A 67 -16.73 3.93 4.27
N ILE A 68 -17.05 3.94 5.56
CA ILE A 68 -16.94 2.76 6.43
C ILE A 68 -18.32 2.43 6.97
N ASN A 69 -18.80 1.24 6.65
CA ASN A 69 -19.93 0.66 7.37
C ASN A 69 -19.35 -0.07 8.58
N HIS A 70 -19.50 0.54 9.75
CA HIS A 70 -19.05 0.00 11.02
C HIS A 70 -20.18 -0.77 11.69
N SER A 71 -19.92 -2.00 12.10
CA SER A 71 -20.82 -2.82 12.89
C SER A 71 -20.14 -3.14 14.22
N SER A 72 -20.77 -2.74 15.32
CA SER A 72 -20.34 -3.02 16.68
C SER A 72 -21.29 -4.04 17.31
N PHE A 73 -20.79 -5.22 17.68
CA PHE A 73 -21.57 -6.24 18.36
C PHE A 73 -21.55 -5.98 19.87
N GLN A 74 -22.63 -6.31 20.57
CA GLN A 74 -22.63 -6.19 22.03
C GLN A 74 -21.57 -7.14 22.63
N PRO A 75 -20.83 -6.69 23.65
CA PRO A 75 -19.89 -7.58 24.33
C PRO A 75 -20.64 -8.70 25.07
N PHE A 76 -20.01 -9.86 25.16
CA PHE A 76 -20.51 -11.02 25.93
C PHE A 76 -19.40 -11.61 26.79
N GLU A 77 -19.76 -12.20 27.91
CA GLU A 77 -18.88 -13.00 28.75
C GLU A 77 -18.70 -14.38 28.11
N ASP A 78 -17.45 -14.75 27.82
CA ASP A 78 -17.06 -16.08 27.33
C ASP A 78 -16.83 -17.01 28.51
N SER A 79 -17.91 -17.61 29.01
CA SER A 79 -17.86 -18.39 30.25
C SER A 79 -17.18 -19.75 30.09
N ASN A 80 -17.04 -20.24 28.85
CA ASN A 80 -16.38 -21.51 28.54
C ASN A 80 -14.99 -21.36 27.90
N GLY A 81 -14.57 -20.14 27.59
CA GLY A 81 -13.25 -19.78 27.07
C GLY A 81 -13.00 -20.20 25.62
N ASN A 82 -14.06 -20.40 24.82
CA ASN A 82 -13.92 -20.91 23.45
C ASN A 82 -13.82 -19.81 22.38
N GLY A 83 -14.06 -18.54 22.75
CA GLY A 83 -13.96 -17.38 21.88
C GLY A 83 -15.19 -17.11 21.00
N TYR A 84 -16.29 -17.85 21.16
CA TYR A 84 -17.49 -17.78 20.32
C TYR A 84 -18.73 -17.60 21.19
N TYR A 85 -19.61 -16.69 20.77
CA TYR A 85 -20.89 -16.50 21.46
C TYR A 85 -21.78 -17.74 21.38
N ASP A 86 -21.98 -18.46 22.49
CA ASP A 86 -22.76 -19.69 22.54
C ASP A 86 -23.64 -19.84 23.80
N VAL A 87 -24.31 -20.99 23.92
CA VAL A 87 -25.30 -21.26 24.98
C VAL A 87 -24.71 -21.29 26.40
N ALA A 88 -23.39 -21.35 26.55
CA ALA A 88 -22.68 -21.27 27.81
C ALA A 88 -22.40 -19.82 28.24
N ASP A 89 -22.51 -18.85 27.32
CA ASP A 89 -22.10 -17.47 27.54
C ASP A 89 -23.19 -16.58 28.13
N TYR A 90 -22.78 -15.39 28.59
CA TYR A 90 -23.67 -14.38 29.13
C TYR A 90 -23.60 -13.05 28.35
N PRO A 91 -24.74 -12.44 27.96
CA PRO A 91 -26.10 -12.93 28.12
C PRO A 91 -26.36 -14.16 27.25
N ARG A 92 -27.09 -15.14 27.79
CA ARG A 92 -27.33 -16.41 27.08
C ARG A 92 -28.07 -16.18 25.75
N PRO A 93 -27.61 -16.74 24.62
CA PRO A 93 -28.31 -16.66 23.35
C PRO A 93 -29.74 -17.19 23.47
N SER A 94 -30.70 -16.48 22.87
CA SER A 94 -32.08 -16.92 22.81
C SER A 94 -32.27 -17.91 21.66
N GLY A 95 -32.24 -19.21 21.95
CA GLY A 95 -32.51 -20.30 21.00
C GLY A 95 -31.35 -21.30 20.86
N VAL A 96 -31.48 -22.22 19.90
CA VAL A 96 -30.43 -23.20 19.54
C VAL A 96 -29.34 -22.54 18.68
N ASP A 97 -29.65 -21.41 18.07
CA ASP A 97 -28.73 -20.69 17.21
C ASP A 97 -27.96 -19.66 18.06
N SER A 98 -26.63 -19.85 18.12
CA SER A 98 -25.61 -18.95 18.65
C SER A 98 -25.55 -17.59 17.91
N ILE A 99 -26.69 -16.93 17.71
CA ILE A 99 -26.80 -15.68 16.96
C ILE A 99 -26.51 -14.54 17.94
N PRO A 100 -25.39 -13.81 17.78
CA PRO A 100 -25.10 -12.65 18.61
C PRO A 100 -26.21 -11.59 18.48
N PRO A 101 -26.39 -10.74 19.51
CA PRO A 101 -27.28 -9.60 19.44
C PRO A 101 -27.03 -8.77 18.17
N ILE A 102 -28.10 -8.18 17.63
CA ILE A 102 -28.04 -7.34 16.42
C ILE A 102 -26.94 -6.28 16.61
N ALA A 103 -26.04 -6.20 15.64
CA ALA A 103 -24.96 -5.23 15.67
C ALA A 103 -25.51 -3.80 15.56
N ILE A 104 -24.89 -2.87 16.28
CA ILE A 104 -25.10 -1.44 16.09
C ILE A 104 -24.35 -1.03 14.82
N GLU A 105 -25.08 -0.56 13.82
CA GLU A 105 -24.52 -0.11 12.56
C GLU A 105 -24.35 1.41 12.51
N THR A 106 -23.14 1.86 12.16
CA THR A 106 -22.80 3.28 11.98
C THR A 106 -22.13 3.47 10.62
N LEU A 107 -22.64 4.41 9.84
CA LEU A 107 -22.02 4.81 8.58
C LEU A 107 -21.08 5.99 8.82
N LEU A 108 -19.77 5.78 8.65
CA LEU A 108 -18.77 6.83 8.67
C LEU A 108 -18.50 7.27 7.23
N LYS A 109 -18.81 8.53 6.92
CA LYS A 109 -18.58 9.10 5.59
C LYS A 109 -17.24 9.84 5.54
N ASP A 110 -16.71 9.97 4.33
CA ASP A 110 -15.58 10.84 4.01
C ASP A 110 -14.33 10.59 4.89
N GLN A 111 -14.07 9.31 5.17
CA GLN A 111 -13.00 8.89 6.09
C GLN A 111 -11.61 8.95 5.45
N ILE A 112 -11.53 8.74 4.13
CA ILE A 112 -10.32 8.93 3.34
C ILE A 112 -10.73 9.52 1.99
N SER A 113 -10.06 10.62 1.62
CA SER A 113 -10.24 11.35 0.37
C SER A 113 -8.88 11.63 -0.26
N PRO A 114 -8.21 10.60 -0.81
CA PRO A 114 -6.89 10.77 -1.42
C PRO A 114 -6.95 11.65 -2.66
N PHE A 115 -6.00 12.57 -2.75
CA PHE A 115 -5.69 13.33 -3.95
C PHE A 115 -4.20 13.19 -4.24
N GLU A 116 -3.85 12.85 -5.47
CA GLU A 116 -2.45 12.76 -5.89
C GLU A 116 -2.26 13.34 -7.26
N TYR A 117 -1.11 13.98 -7.44
CA TYR A 117 -0.63 14.35 -8.75
C TYR A 117 0.85 13.98 -8.87
N ALA A 118 1.21 13.49 -10.04
CA ALA A 118 2.58 13.13 -10.34
C ALA A 118 3.01 13.70 -11.69
N PHE A 119 4.28 14.06 -11.78
CA PHE A 119 4.93 14.54 -12.98
C PHE A 119 6.21 13.77 -13.19
N GLY A 120 6.43 13.26 -14.40
CA GLY A 120 7.61 12.50 -14.75
C GLY A 120 8.21 12.94 -16.08
N PHE A 121 9.51 12.74 -16.22
CA PHE A 121 10.23 12.98 -17.47
C PHE A 121 11.12 11.79 -17.83
N ASP A 122 11.35 11.63 -19.13
CA ASP A 122 12.28 10.67 -19.72
C ASP A 122 13.09 11.38 -20.80
N LEU A 123 14.38 11.55 -20.54
CA LEU A 123 15.34 12.22 -21.42
C LEU A 123 16.26 11.19 -22.05
N GLU A 124 16.15 11.04 -23.36
CA GLU A 124 17.01 10.18 -24.17
C GLU A 124 18.39 10.84 -24.33
N LEU A 125 19.38 10.41 -23.53
CA LEU A 125 20.76 10.88 -23.61
C LEU A 125 21.51 10.22 -24.76
N THR A 126 21.23 8.95 -25.05
CA THR A 126 21.66 8.23 -26.26
C THR A 126 20.56 7.23 -26.61
N GLU A 127 20.65 6.55 -27.75
CA GLU A 127 19.69 5.49 -28.14
C GLU A 127 19.51 4.39 -27.08
N MET A 128 20.48 4.21 -26.18
CA MET A 128 20.46 3.17 -25.14
C MET A 128 20.45 3.73 -23.72
N ILE A 129 20.72 5.03 -23.51
CA ILE A 129 20.87 5.62 -22.17
C ILE A 129 19.84 6.71 -21.98
N HIS A 130 19.02 6.56 -20.96
CA HIS A 130 17.97 7.50 -20.61
C HIS A 130 18.17 8.00 -19.18
N ALA A 131 17.90 9.28 -18.95
CA ALA A 131 17.74 9.85 -17.62
C ALA A 131 16.25 10.05 -17.36
N GLN A 132 15.78 9.60 -16.20
CA GLN A 132 14.37 9.63 -15.83
C GLN A 132 14.21 10.26 -14.46
N GLY A 133 13.05 10.86 -14.22
CA GLY A 133 12.69 11.29 -12.89
C GLY A 133 11.20 11.48 -12.76
N GLU A 134 10.73 11.42 -11.52
CA GLU A 134 9.32 11.57 -11.18
C GLU A 134 9.19 12.26 -9.83
N LEU A 135 8.24 13.18 -9.76
CA LEU A 135 7.72 13.80 -8.54
C LEU A 135 6.27 13.34 -8.39
N SER A 136 5.90 12.76 -7.24
CA SER A 136 4.52 12.48 -6.86
C SER A 136 4.23 13.11 -5.50
N LEU A 137 3.07 13.75 -5.40
CA LEU A 137 2.57 14.38 -4.20
C LEU A 137 1.15 13.86 -3.96
N TRP A 138 0.91 13.30 -2.78
CA TRP A 138 -0.34 12.70 -2.35
C TRP A 138 -0.75 13.29 -1.01
N SER A 139 -2.02 13.59 -0.84
CA SER A 139 -2.59 14.03 0.43
C SER A 139 -3.98 13.45 0.66
N ASP A 140 -4.34 13.25 1.94
CA ASP A 140 -5.69 12.92 2.35
C ASP A 140 -6.47 14.20 2.66
N LEU A 141 -7.49 14.49 1.85
CA LEU A 141 -8.35 15.68 1.98
C LEU A 141 -9.58 15.44 2.87
N ALA A 142 -9.66 14.29 3.56
CA ALA A 142 -10.76 13.97 4.47
C ALA A 142 -10.81 14.91 5.69
N ASP A 143 -12.02 15.15 6.22
CA ASP A 143 -12.21 15.97 7.42
C ASP A 143 -11.57 15.30 8.65
N LYS A 144 -10.84 16.09 9.44
CA LYS A 144 -10.05 15.63 10.61
C LYS A 144 -10.92 15.40 11.86
N GLY A 145 -12.21 15.75 11.82
CA GLY A 145 -13.11 15.65 12.97
C GLY A 145 -13.60 14.24 13.31
N THR A 146 -13.46 13.25 12.42
CA THR A 146 -13.97 11.89 12.67
C THR A 146 -12.89 10.99 13.28
N LYS A 147 -13.13 10.51 14.50
CA LYS A 147 -12.33 9.45 15.13
C LYS A 147 -12.36 8.22 14.22
N LEU A 148 -11.21 7.81 13.72
CA LEU A 148 -11.15 6.70 12.81
C LEU A 148 -11.32 5.41 13.61
N ILE A 149 -12.32 4.60 13.23
CA ILE A 149 -12.46 3.24 13.75
C ILE A 149 -11.59 2.31 12.90
N PHE A 150 -10.30 2.62 12.76
CA PHE A 150 -9.34 1.71 12.14
C PHE A 150 -8.77 0.76 13.19
N GLY A 151 -8.50 -0.49 12.80
CA GLY A 151 -7.63 -1.39 13.56
C GLY A 151 -6.15 -0.97 13.53
N LEU A 152 -5.84 0.11 12.81
CA LEU A 152 -4.53 0.72 12.70
C LEU A 152 -4.58 2.05 13.45
N ASN A 153 -3.66 2.26 14.38
CA ASN A 153 -3.61 3.46 15.23
C ASN A 153 -3.07 4.71 14.50
N GLN A 154 -2.68 4.56 13.23
CA GLN A 154 -2.01 5.59 12.43
C GLN A 154 -2.64 5.69 11.04
N ARG A 155 -2.80 6.91 10.54
CA ARG A 155 -3.25 7.23 9.17
C ARG A 155 -2.17 8.04 8.45
N VAL A 156 -1.92 7.74 7.17
CA VAL A 156 -1.10 8.60 6.32
C VAL A 156 -1.93 9.80 5.88
N VAL A 157 -1.44 11.01 6.10
CA VAL A 157 -2.12 12.26 5.73
C VAL A 157 -1.45 12.95 4.55
N ASP A 158 -0.13 12.83 4.45
CA ASP A 158 0.64 13.37 3.33
C ASP A 158 1.75 12.40 2.92
N TYR A 159 2.00 12.32 1.63
CA TYR A 159 3.08 11.53 1.05
C TYR A 159 3.71 12.28 -0.12
N ARG A 160 5.03 12.37 -0.10
CA ARG A 160 5.81 13.03 -1.14
C ARG A 160 6.89 12.07 -1.61
N HIS A 161 7.02 11.93 -2.91
CA HIS A 161 7.98 11.04 -3.56
C HIS A 161 8.71 11.80 -4.66
N LEU A 162 10.03 11.79 -4.59
CA LEU A 162 10.89 12.27 -5.65
C LEU A 162 11.85 11.15 -6.01
N ASN A 163 11.98 10.84 -7.28
CA ASN A 163 13.01 9.94 -7.77
C ASN A 163 13.68 10.48 -9.02
N MET A 164 14.95 10.14 -9.17
CA MET A 164 15.74 10.40 -10.36
C MET A 164 16.67 9.22 -10.62
N GLY A 165 16.85 8.85 -11.87
CA GLY A 165 17.69 7.71 -12.22
C GLY A 165 18.18 7.74 -13.65
N ILE A 166 19.12 6.85 -13.93
CA ILE A 166 19.66 6.61 -15.24
C ILE A 166 19.46 5.13 -15.56
N ILE A 167 19.03 4.87 -16.78
CA ILE A 167 18.82 3.52 -17.30
C ILE A 167 19.66 3.36 -18.56
N ARG A 168 20.46 2.29 -18.60
CA ARG A 168 21.07 1.78 -19.83
C ARG A 168 20.29 0.56 -20.28
N PHE A 169 19.62 0.64 -21.42
CA PHE A 169 18.87 -0.47 -22.00
C PHE A 169 19.80 -1.48 -22.69
N ALA A 170 19.43 -2.76 -22.58
CA ALA A 170 20.01 -3.83 -23.39
C ALA A 170 19.58 -3.66 -24.85
N ARG A 171 20.47 -4.00 -25.79
CA ARG A 171 20.18 -3.94 -27.23
C ARG A 171 19.01 -4.86 -27.58
N VAL A 172 18.26 -4.48 -28.62
CA VAL A 172 17.12 -5.27 -29.11
C VAL A 172 17.59 -6.60 -29.71
N LEU A 173 18.71 -6.56 -30.46
CA LEU A 173 19.36 -7.73 -31.07
C LEU A 173 20.83 -7.80 -30.62
N PRO A 174 21.09 -8.32 -29.41
CA PRO A 174 22.42 -8.43 -28.84
C PRO A 174 23.24 -9.51 -29.55
N ARG A 175 24.44 -9.15 -30.01
CA ARG A 175 25.39 -10.06 -30.69
C ARG A 175 26.42 -10.64 -29.72
N ILE A 176 26.68 -9.92 -28.62
CA ILE A 176 27.64 -10.32 -27.59
C ILE A 176 26.91 -10.34 -26.24
N TRP A 177 27.34 -11.21 -25.32
CA TRP A 177 26.68 -11.44 -24.04
C TRP A 177 26.41 -10.15 -23.23
N HIS A 178 27.34 -9.19 -23.21
CA HIS A 178 27.21 -7.95 -22.44
C HIS A 178 26.19 -6.96 -23.05
N GLU A 179 25.75 -7.18 -24.29
CA GLU A 179 24.70 -6.38 -24.93
C GLU A 179 23.30 -6.81 -24.47
N ASN A 180 23.16 -7.99 -23.86
CA ASN A 180 21.92 -8.46 -23.19
C ASN A 180 21.67 -7.78 -21.83
N LEU A 181 22.66 -7.05 -21.32
CA LEU A 181 22.61 -6.44 -20.00
C LEU A 181 21.95 -5.07 -20.08
N HIS A 182 21.00 -4.85 -19.19
CA HIS A 182 20.50 -3.51 -18.90
C HIS A 182 20.83 -3.17 -17.45
N PHE A 183 21.06 -1.89 -17.20
CA PHE A 183 21.49 -1.38 -15.91
C PHE A 183 20.60 -0.21 -15.51
N ARG A 184 20.31 -0.10 -14.21
CA ARG A 184 19.53 0.97 -13.62
C ARG A 184 20.26 1.46 -12.38
N ALA A 185 20.34 2.76 -12.23
CA ALA A 185 20.82 3.39 -11.01
C ALA A 185 19.95 4.61 -10.73
N GLY A 186 19.71 4.91 -9.47
CA GLY A 186 18.86 6.03 -9.11
C GLY A 186 18.95 6.40 -7.65
N ILE A 187 18.41 7.57 -7.35
CA ILE A 187 18.23 8.11 -6.02
C ILE A 187 16.75 8.45 -5.85
N PHE A 188 16.27 8.33 -4.62
CA PHE A 188 14.91 8.72 -4.30
C PHE A 188 14.82 9.28 -2.89
N GLN A 189 13.84 10.15 -2.71
CA GLN A 189 13.43 10.68 -1.43
C GLN A 189 11.94 10.43 -1.25
N ARG A 190 11.55 9.94 -0.07
CA ARG A 190 10.15 9.80 0.32
C ARG A 190 9.92 10.46 1.66
N ALA A 191 8.86 11.24 1.77
CA ALA A 191 8.43 11.80 3.04
C ALA A 191 6.99 11.39 3.30
N TYR A 192 6.70 10.96 4.53
CA TYR A 192 5.39 10.59 5.02
C TYR A 192 5.04 11.44 6.23
N GLU A 193 3.81 11.93 6.29
CA GLU A 193 3.21 12.49 7.50
C GLU A 193 2.09 11.56 7.96
N LEU A 194 2.21 11.08 9.19
CA LEU A 194 1.26 10.17 9.81
C LEU A 194 0.56 10.89 10.96
N GLU A 195 -0.76 10.75 11.01
CA GLU A 195 -1.59 11.14 12.13
C GLU A 195 -1.75 9.95 13.07
N ASN A 196 -1.36 10.10 14.34
CA ASN A 196 -1.52 9.06 15.37
C ASN A 196 -2.71 9.39 16.29
N GLN A 197 -3.67 8.48 16.36
CA GLN A 197 -4.90 8.66 17.13
C GLN A 197 -4.85 8.06 18.55
N SER A 198 -3.74 7.41 18.93
CA SER A 198 -3.59 6.79 20.25
C SER A 198 -3.05 7.71 21.36
N SER A 199 -2.87 9.00 21.09
CA SER A 199 -2.43 9.94 22.14
C SER A 199 -3.62 10.32 23.02
N HIS A 200 -3.53 10.01 24.31
CA HIS A 200 -4.54 10.24 25.36
C HIS A 200 -4.80 11.73 25.69
N LYS A 201 -4.46 12.64 24.79
CA LYS A 201 -4.65 14.09 24.91
C LYS A 201 -5.18 14.56 23.56
N ASP A 202 -6.09 15.52 23.56
CA ASP A 202 -6.83 16.08 22.41
C ASP A 202 -5.98 16.74 21.30
N TYR A 203 -4.72 16.30 21.13
CA TYR A 203 -3.78 16.75 20.11
C TYR A 203 -3.25 15.53 19.37
N ALA A 204 -3.64 15.41 18.09
CA ALA A 204 -2.95 14.53 17.15
C ALA A 204 -1.46 14.95 17.11
N VAL A 205 -0.56 14.01 17.38
CA VAL A 205 0.87 14.26 17.21
C VAL A 205 1.23 13.78 15.80
N ASP A 206 1.57 14.71 14.93
CA ASP A 206 2.04 14.41 13.57
C ASP A 206 3.40 13.73 13.65
N TYR A 207 3.50 12.55 13.03
CA TYR A 207 4.69 11.72 13.01
C TYR A 207 5.27 11.73 11.61
N LYS A 208 6.50 12.24 11.46
CA LYS A 208 7.15 12.41 10.16
C LYS A 208 8.22 11.35 9.95
N ILE A 209 8.11 10.65 8.82
CA ILE A 209 9.10 9.68 8.34
C ILE A 209 9.72 10.22 7.06
N ASN A 210 11.05 10.23 6.98
CA ASN A 210 11.76 10.61 5.78
C ASN A 210 12.75 9.52 5.36
N ASP A 211 12.62 9.04 4.15
CA ASP A 211 13.50 8.06 3.52
C ASP A 211 14.36 8.76 2.48
N LEU A 212 15.67 8.61 2.58
CA LEU A 212 16.60 8.90 1.49
C LEU A 212 17.22 7.60 1.04
N GLY A 213 17.13 7.28 -0.25
CA GLY A 213 17.57 6.01 -0.77
C GLY A 213 18.35 6.09 -2.07
N ILE A 214 19.19 5.07 -2.27
CA ILE A 214 19.89 4.79 -3.52
C ILE A 214 19.41 3.42 -4.00
N SER A 215 19.16 3.32 -5.30
CA SER A 215 18.75 2.09 -5.97
C SER A 215 19.74 1.73 -7.06
N VAL A 216 20.15 0.47 -7.13
CA VAL A 216 20.89 -0.10 -8.25
C VAL A 216 20.18 -1.35 -8.73
N GLY A 217 20.20 -1.58 -10.03
CA GLY A 217 19.60 -2.76 -10.62
C GLY A 217 20.32 -3.17 -11.88
N PHE A 218 20.36 -4.47 -12.11
CA PHE A 218 20.85 -5.04 -13.35
C PHE A 218 19.90 -6.13 -13.79
N GLY A 219 19.83 -6.38 -15.09
CA GLY A 219 19.12 -7.53 -15.55
C GLY A 219 19.58 -8.01 -16.90
N VAL A 220 19.24 -9.25 -17.18
CA VAL A 220 19.73 -10.02 -18.31
C VAL A 220 18.52 -10.40 -19.14
N LYS A 221 18.50 -9.94 -20.39
CA LYS A 221 17.56 -10.45 -21.39
C LYS A 221 18.04 -11.80 -21.91
N PHE A 222 17.11 -12.73 -22.13
CA PHE A 222 17.46 -14.06 -22.63
C PHE A 222 16.37 -14.63 -23.55
N GLY A 223 16.79 -15.48 -24.48
CA GLY A 223 15.92 -16.03 -25.52
C GLY A 223 15.56 -15.00 -26.60
N VAL A 224 14.68 -15.41 -27.51
CA VAL A 224 14.22 -14.58 -28.63
C VAL A 224 12.99 -13.74 -28.26
N THR A 225 12.21 -14.22 -27.29
CA THR A 225 11.06 -13.52 -26.73
C THR A 225 11.53 -12.56 -25.64
N LYS A 226 10.72 -11.57 -25.24
CA LYS A 226 11.07 -10.51 -24.27
C LYS A 226 11.24 -11.04 -22.83
N ASN A 227 11.95 -12.14 -22.64
CA ASN A 227 12.24 -12.69 -21.32
C ASN A 227 13.39 -11.94 -20.69
N GLN A 228 13.29 -11.75 -19.38
CA GLN A 228 14.24 -10.97 -18.62
C GLN A 228 14.26 -11.44 -17.17
N ILE A 229 15.46 -11.50 -16.59
CA ILE A 229 15.63 -11.57 -15.14
C ILE A 229 16.18 -10.23 -14.68
N ASP A 230 15.55 -9.66 -13.67
CA ASP A 230 15.89 -8.37 -13.08
C ASP A 230 16.28 -8.56 -11.62
N PHE A 231 17.39 -7.94 -11.23
CA PHE A 231 17.84 -7.84 -9.86
C PHE A 231 17.87 -6.38 -9.47
N GLY A 232 17.31 -6.05 -8.30
CA GLY A 232 17.30 -4.71 -7.74
C GLY A 232 17.75 -4.71 -6.30
N LEU A 233 18.56 -3.73 -5.92
CA LEU A 233 18.98 -3.47 -4.55
C LEU A 233 18.71 -2.00 -4.23
N ASN A 234 17.98 -1.77 -3.15
CA ASN A 234 17.72 -0.44 -2.61
C ASN A 234 18.32 -0.34 -1.21
N LEU A 235 19.12 0.68 -0.97
CA LEU A 235 19.63 1.05 0.35
C LEU A 235 18.93 2.33 0.77
N ILE A 236 18.29 2.32 1.93
CA ILE A 236 17.40 3.39 2.38
C ILE A 236 17.81 3.81 3.77
N ASN A 237 18.22 5.05 3.95
CA ASN A 237 18.33 5.64 5.27
C ASN A 237 16.98 6.27 5.63
N ARG A 238 16.32 5.72 6.66
CA ARG A 238 15.06 6.21 7.20
C ARG A 238 15.32 6.99 8.47
N SER A 239 14.98 8.27 8.46
CA SER A 239 14.92 9.11 9.65
C SER A 239 13.47 9.30 10.10
N ASP A 240 13.32 9.51 11.41
CA ASP A 240 12.02 9.57 12.06
C ASP A 240 12.05 10.61 13.19
N SER A 241 10.88 11.15 13.53
CA SER A 241 10.73 12.20 14.53
C SER A 241 11.12 11.76 15.96
N PHE A 242 11.10 10.45 16.24
CA PHE A 242 11.30 9.89 17.60
C PHE A 242 12.39 8.83 17.70
N SER A 243 13.03 8.45 16.59
CA SER A 243 14.02 7.35 16.54
C SER A 243 15.28 7.82 15.82
N SER A 244 16.41 7.21 16.17
CA SER A 244 17.63 7.31 15.37
C SER A 244 17.41 6.75 13.97
N ASP A 245 18.23 7.25 13.03
CA ASP A 245 18.32 6.78 11.65
C ASP A 245 18.44 5.25 11.57
N LYS A 246 17.70 4.66 10.62
CA LYS A 246 17.66 3.22 10.37
C LYS A 246 18.02 2.95 8.91
N LEU A 247 19.00 2.09 8.70
CA LEU A 247 19.31 1.57 7.36
C LEU A 247 18.40 0.39 7.03
N ILE A 248 17.66 0.51 5.94
CA ILE A 248 16.80 -0.54 5.37
C ILE A 248 17.39 -0.96 4.03
N THR A 249 17.57 -2.28 3.85
CA THR A 249 18.07 -2.88 2.62
C THR A 249 16.99 -3.74 1.99
N ASN A 250 16.57 -3.40 0.78
CA ASN A 250 15.57 -4.16 0.03
C ASN A 250 16.21 -4.78 -1.20
N PHE A 251 16.09 -6.10 -1.34
CA PHE A 251 16.50 -6.84 -2.52
C PHE A 251 15.26 -7.35 -3.27
N ASN A 252 15.23 -7.14 -4.58
CA ASN A 252 14.14 -7.52 -5.46
C ASN A 252 14.65 -8.42 -6.59
N LEU A 253 13.93 -9.51 -6.84
CA LEU A 253 14.14 -10.39 -7.98
C LEU A 253 12.86 -10.40 -8.84
N GLY A 254 12.98 -9.99 -10.09
CA GLY A 254 11.90 -10.00 -11.06
C GLY A 254 12.20 -10.98 -12.19
N ILE A 255 11.18 -11.72 -12.64
CA ILE A 255 11.28 -12.57 -13.83
C ILE A 255 10.12 -12.21 -14.74
N SER A 256 10.45 -11.83 -15.98
CA SER A 256 9.49 -11.62 -17.06
C SER A 256 9.65 -12.75 -18.06
N ILE A 257 8.56 -13.44 -18.37
CA ILE A 257 8.51 -14.51 -19.39
C ILE A 257 7.45 -14.11 -20.40
N GLY A 258 7.88 -13.87 -21.64
CA GLY A 258 6.99 -13.41 -22.71
C GLY A 258 6.28 -14.55 -23.44
N ASP A 259 6.73 -15.79 -23.28
CA ASP A 259 6.20 -16.93 -24.02
C ASP A 259 6.09 -18.17 -23.13
N LEU A 260 4.86 -18.46 -22.69
CA LEU A 260 4.55 -19.56 -21.79
C LEU A 260 3.55 -20.50 -22.49
N TRP A 261 4.06 -21.58 -23.09
CA TRP A 261 3.22 -22.59 -23.74
C TRP A 261 2.81 -23.66 -22.74
N PHE A 262 1.55 -23.66 -22.32
CA PHE A 262 0.98 -24.78 -21.57
C PHE A 262 0.68 -25.94 -22.53
N VAL A 263 1.54 -26.95 -22.55
CA VAL A 263 1.25 -28.18 -23.27
C VAL A 263 0.28 -29.03 -22.44
N LYS A 264 -1.02 -29.01 -22.79
CA LYS A 264 -1.99 -29.96 -22.24
C LYS A 264 -1.68 -31.35 -22.77
N ARG A 265 -1.17 -32.26 -21.93
CA ARG A 265 -1.03 -33.67 -22.29
C ARG A 265 -2.41 -34.23 -22.64
N ARG A 266 -2.58 -34.70 -23.88
CA ARG A 266 -3.74 -35.54 -24.24
C ARG A 266 -3.53 -36.89 -23.57
N VAL A 267 -4.52 -37.35 -22.81
CA VAL A 267 -4.56 -38.73 -22.32
C VAL A 267 -4.55 -39.63 -23.56
N LYS A 268 -3.55 -40.50 -23.68
CA LYS A 268 -3.54 -41.52 -24.74
C LYS A 268 -4.75 -42.43 -24.48
N LYS A 269 -5.65 -42.49 -25.45
CA LYS A 269 -6.68 -43.54 -25.53
C LYS A 269 -6.00 -44.88 -25.77
#